data_AF-A0A836EBU1-F1
#
_entry.id   AF-A0A836EBU1-F1
#
_cell.length_a   1.000
_cell.length_b   1.000
_cell.length_c   1.000
_cell.angle_alpha   90.00
_cell.angle_beta   90.00
_cell.angle_gamma   90.00
#
_symmetry.space_group_name_H-M   'P 1'
#
loop_
_entity.id
_entity.type
_entity.pdbx_description
1 polymer ?
#
loop_
_entity_poly.entity_id
_entity_poly.type
_entity_poly.pdbx_seq_one_letter_code
_entity_poly.pdbx_strand_id
1 'polypeptide(L)'
;MIPAKVIPDKGVAYVCHNGEEHPKDNYEVLVQGEFAWEFCSNGEVPEDAIIAGQTADGEPLYVGRALHSGSQTIGKVQPSHGCLYIPYEGEELSFKDYEVLIVH
;
A
#
# COMPACT_ATOMS: atom_id res chain seq x y z
N MET A 1 -6.58 -10.60 0.46
CA MET A 1 -6.78 -9.28 -0.16
C MET A 1 -5.60 -8.42 0.24
N ILE A 2 -4.99 -7.69 -0.71
CA ILE A 2 -3.76 -6.91 -0.50
C ILE A 2 -3.96 -5.54 -1.18
N PRO A 3 -3.53 -4.42 -0.57
CA PRO A 3 -3.51 -3.11 -1.22
C PRO A 3 -2.73 -3.12 -2.54
N ALA A 4 -3.22 -2.41 -3.55
CA ALA A 4 -2.66 -2.46 -4.91
C ALA A 4 -2.56 -1.07 -5.56
N LYS A 5 -1.52 -0.88 -6.38
CA LYS A 5 -1.36 0.28 -7.28
C LYS A 5 -2.08 0.02 -8.60
N VAL A 6 -3.12 0.78 -8.92
CA VAL A 6 -3.82 0.68 -10.22
C VAL A 6 -3.17 1.60 -11.24
N ILE A 7 -2.93 1.09 -12.45
CA ILE A 7 -2.54 1.88 -13.62
C ILE A 7 -3.74 1.89 -14.60
N PRO A 8 -4.58 2.94 -14.58
CA PRO A 8 -5.85 2.95 -15.32
C PRO A 8 -5.69 2.72 -16.82
N ASP A 9 -4.68 3.35 -17.44
CA ASP A 9 -4.41 3.21 -18.88
C ASP A 9 -4.06 1.77 -19.30
N LYS A 10 -3.55 0.96 -18.37
CA LYS A 10 -3.27 -0.47 -18.60
C LYS A 10 -4.46 -1.35 -18.19
N GLY A 11 -5.39 -0.85 -17.37
CA GLY A 11 -6.44 -1.66 -16.75
C GLY A 11 -5.90 -2.75 -15.83
N VAL A 12 -4.75 -2.51 -15.18
CA VAL A 12 -4.05 -3.51 -14.34
C VAL A 12 -3.77 -2.91 -12.96
N ALA A 13 -3.96 -3.72 -11.92
CA ALA A 13 -3.49 -3.45 -10.57
C ALA A 13 -2.19 -4.22 -10.28
N TYR A 14 -1.29 -3.62 -9.52
CA TYR A 14 0.01 -4.19 -9.15
C TYR A 14 0.08 -4.33 -7.63
N VAL A 15 0.41 -5.54 -7.16
CA VAL A 15 0.54 -5.85 -5.72
C VAL A 15 1.95 -6.30 -5.38
N CYS A 16 2.38 -5.95 -4.18
CA CYS A 16 3.63 -6.39 -3.57
C CYS A 16 3.45 -7.74 -2.88
N HIS A 17 4.22 -8.76 -3.26
CA HIS A 17 4.24 -10.04 -2.54
C HIS A 17 5.53 -10.84 -2.79
N ASN A 18 6.16 -11.31 -1.71
CA ASN A 18 7.37 -12.14 -1.74
C ASN A 18 8.54 -11.55 -2.54
N GLY A 19 8.79 -10.24 -2.40
CA GLY A 19 9.91 -9.57 -3.07
C GLY A 19 9.62 -9.09 -4.49
N GLU A 20 8.43 -9.38 -5.04
CA GLU A 20 8.09 -9.09 -6.44
C GLU A 20 6.82 -8.23 -6.58
N GLU A 21 6.72 -7.53 -7.71
CA GLU A 21 5.50 -6.86 -8.19
C GLU A 21 4.67 -7.84 -9.04
N HIS A 22 3.42 -8.08 -8.66
CA HIS A 22 2.51 -9.00 -9.36
C HIS A 22 1.36 -8.24 -10.03
N PRO A 23 1.13 -8.39 -11.35
CA PRO A 23 -0.03 -7.82 -12.01
C PRO A 23 -1.32 -8.60 -11.69
N LYS A 24 -2.44 -7.89 -11.63
CA LYS A 24 -3.80 -8.41 -11.39
C LYS A 24 -4.81 -7.69 -12.28
N ASP A 25 -5.57 -8.47 -13.04
CA ASP A 25 -6.62 -7.96 -13.93
C ASP A 25 -7.97 -7.78 -13.22
N ASN A 26 -8.17 -8.47 -12.08
CA ASN A 26 -9.35 -8.33 -11.24
C ASN A 26 -8.97 -7.63 -9.94
N TYR A 27 -9.60 -6.50 -9.66
CA TYR A 27 -9.31 -5.65 -8.51
C TYR A 27 -10.51 -4.79 -8.15
N GLU A 28 -10.49 -4.29 -6.92
CA GLU A 28 -11.46 -3.31 -6.42
C GLU A 28 -10.76 -1.95 -6.27
N VAL A 29 -11.50 -0.86 -6.47
CA VAL A 29 -10.97 0.50 -6.36
C VAL A 29 -11.69 1.21 -5.22
N LEU A 30 -10.91 1.79 -4.30
CA LEU A 30 -11.44 2.72 -3.31
C LEU A 30 -11.72 4.08 -3.99
N VAL A 31 -12.98 4.52 -3.99
CA VAL A 31 -13.41 5.67 -4.81
C VAL A 31 -13.77 6.92 -3.99
N GLN A 32 -14.61 6.79 -2.96
CA GLN A 32 -15.13 7.94 -2.20
C GLN A 32 -15.07 7.71 -0.69
N GLY A 33 -14.77 8.78 0.03
CA GLY A 33 -14.70 8.87 1.49
C GLY A 33 -13.95 10.14 1.89
N GLU A 34 -14.06 10.52 3.16
CA GLU A 34 -13.24 11.58 3.73
C GLU A 34 -11.94 10.94 4.20
N PHE A 35 -10.86 11.13 3.44
CA PHE A 35 -9.57 10.53 3.71
C PHE A 35 -8.48 11.59 3.85
N ALA A 36 -7.53 11.30 4.73
CA ALA A 36 -6.30 12.07 4.87
C ALA A 36 -5.08 11.14 4.81
N TRP A 37 -3.90 11.75 4.72
CA TRP A 37 -2.63 11.04 4.74
C TRP A 37 -1.83 11.52 5.95
N GLU A 38 -1.43 10.59 6.78
CA GLU A 38 -0.65 10.87 7.99
C GLU A 38 0.76 10.29 7.86
N PHE A 39 1.78 11.09 8.19
CA PHE A 39 3.16 10.63 8.16
C PHE A 39 3.43 9.65 9.31
N CYS A 40 4.02 8.50 8.98
CA CYS A 40 4.38 7.46 9.93
C CYS A 40 5.72 6.83 9.57
N SER A 41 6.29 6.05 10.49
CA SER A 41 7.54 5.35 10.23
C SER A 41 7.63 3.99 10.91
N ASN A 42 8.53 3.13 10.43
CA ASN A 42 8.97 1.92 11.14
C ASN A 42 7.86 0.95 11.58
N GLY A 43 6.76 0.87 10.84
CA GLY A 43 5.61 0.02 11.16
C GLY A 43 4.51 0.72 11.95
N GLU A 44 4.71 1.99 12.32
CA GLU A 44 3.66 2.81 12.93
C GLU A 44 2.47 2.92 11.98
N VAL A 45 1.28 2.80 12.57
CA VAL A 45 -0.02 2.91 11.91
C VAL A 45 -0.95 3.67 12.85
N PRO A 46 -1.61 4.76 12.40
CA PRO A 46 -2.59 5.51 13.19
C PRO A 46 -3.82 4.68 13.55
N GLU A 47 -4.56 5.09 14.58
CA GLU A 47 -5.77 4.39 15.05
C GLU A 47 -6.91 4.39 14.01
N ASP A 48 -6.98 5.44 13.21
CA ASP A 48 -7.95 5.71 12.15
C ASP A 48 -7.50 5.23 10.75
N ALA A 49 -6.45 4.41 10.69
CA ALA A 49 -5.94 3.85 9.45
C ALA A 49 -6.93 2.87 8.79
N ILE A 50 -7.03 2.96 7.46
CA ILE A 50 -7.86 2.04 6.67
C ILE A 50 -7.17 0.68 6.53
N ILE A 51 -7.79 -0.36 7.08
CA ILE A 51 -7.44 -1.76 6.79
C ILE A 51 -7.92 -2.08 5.37
N ALA A 52 -6.99 -2.43 4.48
CA ALA A 52 -7.23 -2.72 3.07
C ALA A 52 -6.80 -4.13 2.66
N GLY A 53 -6.53 -5.00 3.64
CA GLY A 53 -6.15 -6.37 3.40
C GLY A 53 -5.68 -7.06 4.66
N GLN A 54 -5.23 -8.30 4.49
CA GLN A 54 -4.57 -9.05 5.55
C GLN A 54 -3.65 -10.11 4.94
N THR A 55 -2.63 -10.49 5.69
CA THR A 55 -1.76 -11.63 5.39
C THR A 55 -2.49 -12.97 5.58
N ALA A 56 -1.84 -14.07 5.22
CA ALA A 56 -2.40 -15.41 5.40
C ALA A 56 -2.58 -15.80 6.88
N ASP A 57 -1.74 -15.27 7.77
CA ASP A 57 -1.79 -15.43 9.22
C ASP A 57 -2.69 -14.41 9.93
N GLY A 58 -3.32 -13.50 9.17
CA GLY A 58 -4.33 -12.57 9.70
C GLY A 58 -3.80 -11.23 10.19
N GLU A 59 -2.54 -10.90 9.90
CA GLU A 59 -2.01 -9.56 10.15
C GLU A 59 -2.73 -8.54 9.24
N PRO A 60 -3.30 -7.45 9.78
CA PRO A 60 -3.92 -6.42 8.97
C PRO A 60 -2.89 -5.66 8.12
N LEU A 61 -3.27 -5.38 6.88
CA LEU A 61 -2.49 -4.57 5.94
C LEU A 61 -3.20 -3.25 5.67
N TYR A 62 -2.43 -2.18 5.58
CA TYR A 62 -2.94 -0.81 5.40
C TYR A 62 -2.48 -0.22 4.08
N VAL A 63 -3.19 0.81 3.60
CA VAL A 63 -2.76 1.58 2.44
C VAL A 63 -1.72 2.60 2.89
N GLY A 64 -0.55 2.58 2.27
CA GLY A 64 0.43 3.64 2.46
C GLY A 64 0.95 4.18 1.14
N ARG A 65 1.68 5.30 1.19
CA ARG A 65 2.37 5.86 0.03
C ARG A 65 3.75 6.42 0.40
N ALA A 66 4.62 6.48 -0.59
CA ALA A 66 5.91 7.14 -0.49
C ALA A 66 6.26 7.84 -1.80
N LEU A 67 7.13 8.86 -1.70
CA LEU A 67 7.73 9.50 -2.86
C LEU A 67 8.84 8.59 -3.41
N HIS A 68 8.65 8.08 -4.62
CA HIS A 68 9.65 7.27 -5.31
C HIS A 68 9.75 7.69 -6.77
N SER A 69 10.98 7.86 -7.28
CA SER A 69 11.25 8.27 -8.67
C SER A 69 10.45 9.51 -9.13
N GLY A 70 10.26 10.48 -8.23
CA GLY A 70 9.56 11.74 -8.51
C GLY A 70 8.03 11.65 -8.49
N SER A 71 7.43 10.51 -8.15
CA SER A 71 5.99 10.34 -8.02
C SER A 71 5.60 9.78 -6.66
N GLN A 72 4.46 10.23 -6.15
CA GLN A 72 3.80 9.57 -5.03
C GLN A 72 3.29 8.21 -5.50
N THR A 73 3.74 7.14 -4.85
CA THR A 73 3.39 5.77 -5.20
C THR A 73 2.81 5.06 -3.99
N ILE A 74 1.66 4.43 -4.18
CA ILE A 74 0.96 3.69 -3.11
C ILE A 74 1.41 2.23 -3.04
N GLY A 75 1.16 1.60 -1.91
CA GLY A 75 1.42 0.18 -1.67
C GLY A 75 0.82 -0.31 -0.35
N LYS A 76 1.38 -1.40 0.19
CA LYS A 76 0.92 -2.03 1.43
C LYS A 76 1.84 -1.67 2.60
N VAL A 77 1.29 -1.22 3.72
CA VAL A 77 2.02 -1.16 4.99
C VAL A 77 1.83 -2.47 5.73
N GLN A 78 2.93 -3.07 6.16
CA GLN A 78 2.93 -4.30 6.97
C GLN A 78 3.63 -4.01 8.30
N PRO A 79 2.86 -3.77 9.39
CA PRO A 79 3.41 -3.33 10.68
C PRO A 79 4.49 -4.25 11.24
N SER A 80 4.32 -5.57 11.16
CA SER A 80 5.26 -6.56 11.68
C SER A 80 6.62 -6.53 10.97
N HIS A 81 6.64 -6.10 9.70
CA HIS A 81 7.87 -5.88 8.92
C HIS A 81 8.43 -4.46 9.10
N GLY A 82 7.67 -3.58 9.74
CA GLY A 82 8.06 -2.23 10.05
C GLY A 82 8.23 -1.34 8.82
N CYS A 83 7.47 -1.55 7.74
CA CYS A 83 7.64 -0.78 6.49
C CYS A 83 6.39 -0.72 5.61
N LEU A 84 6.42 0.26 4.70
CA LEU A 84 5.64 0.28 3.46
C LEU A 84 6.38 -0.50 2.37
N TYR A 85 5.65 -1.33 1.63
CA TYR A 85 6.11 -1.90 0.37
C TYR A 85 5.38 -1.26 -0.81
N ILE A 86 6.11 -0.77 -1.81
CA ILE A 86 5.55 -0.29 -3.08
C ILE A 86 5.98 -1.18 -4.23
N PRO A 87 5.10 -1.41 -5.23
CA PRO A 87 5.45 -2.18 -6.40
C PRO A 87 6.12 -1.24 -7.42
N TYR A 88 7.28 -1.60 -7.95
CA TYR A 88 7.99 -0.78 -8.94
C TYR A 88 8.92 -1.62 -9.82
N GLU A 89 8.78 -1.49 -11.14
CA GLU A 89 9.61 -2.15 -12.16
C GLU A 89 9.82 -3.66 -11.95
N GLY A 90 8.78 -4.37 -11.51
CA GLY A 90 8.85 -5.82 -11.24
C GLY A 90 9.27 -6.19 -9.80
N GLU A 91 9.68 -5.23 -8.98
CA GLU A 91 10.18 -5.46 -7.62
C GLU A 91 9.22 -4.96 -6.52
N GLU A 92 9.34 -5.56 -5.34
CA GLU A 92 8.75 -5.08 -4.09
C GLU A 92 9.79 -4.25 -3.32
N LEU A 93 9.67 -2.92 -3.38
CA LEU A 93 10.58 -2.01 -2.71
C LEU A 93 10.07 -1.65 -1.31
N SER A 94 10.96 -1.59 -0.31
CA SER A 94 10.59 -1.29 1.09
C SER A 94 11.04 0.10 1.55
N PHE A 95 10.18 0.78 2.31
CA PHE A 95 10.37 2.14 2.82
C PHE A 95 10.04 2.20 4.32
N LYS A 96 10.93 2.81 5.10
CA LYS A 96 10.73 3.00 6.55
C LYS A 96 9.97 4.26 6.90
N ASP A 97 10.02 5.29 6.05
CA ASP A 97 9.25 6.52 6.17
C ASP A 97 8.18 6.54 5.08
N TYR A 98 6.94 6.78 5.46
CA TYR A 98 5.80 6.73 4.56
C TYR A 98 4.62 7.54 5.10
N GLU A 99 3.56 7.68 4.30
CA GLU A 99 2.26 8.16 4.79
C GLU A 99 1.25 7.01 4.79
N VAL A 100 0.38 6.97 5.79
CA VAL A 100 -0.73 6.00 5.91
C VAL A 100 -2.04 6.70 5.55
N LEU A 101 -2.91 6.00 4.81
CA LEU A 101 -4.25 6.48 4.51
C LEU A 101 -5.16 6.29 5.73
N ILE A 102 -5.72 7.38 6.23
CA ILE A 102 -6.61 7.43 7.40
C ILE A 102 -8.00 7.95 7.01
N VAL A 103 -9.01 7.62 7.82
CA VAL A 103 -10.34 8.25 7.74
C VAL A 103 -10.28 9.60 8.45
N HIS A 104 -10.81 10.64 7.81
CA HIS A 104 -10.99 11.95 8.45
C HIS A 104 -12.40 12.10 9.04
#